data_AF-A0A804PXG6-F1
#
_entry.id   AF-A0A804PXG6-F1
#
_cell.length_a   1.000
_cell.length_b   1.000
_cell.length_c   1.000
_cell.angle_alpha   90.00
_cell.angle_beta   90.00
_cell.angle_gamma   90.00
#
_symmetry.space_group_name_H-M   'P 1'
#
loop_
_entity.id
_entity.type
_entity.pdbx_description
1 polymer ?
#
loop_
_entity_poly.entity_id
_entity_poly.type
_entity_poly.pdbx_seq_one_letter_code
_entity_poly.pdbx_strand_id
1 'polypeptide(L)'
;MLLQRDFVGTRYRIQIYLLLLDSLGRARNQVWKDVDGVLTCDPNIYSHAKTVPDLTFEEVTELAYFGAQVLHPQLMIPAREGDITVRVENSYNCKALGTLITRQRDINKVVLTSIVLKSNVTMLDIVSTRMLGIFYI
;
A
#
# COMPACT_ATOMS: atom_id res chain seq x y z
N MET A 1 29.27 -0.62 1.54
CA MET A 1 29.41 -1.57 2.66
C MET A 1 28.00 -1.91 3.14
N LEU A 2 27.52 -3.09 2.71
CA LEU A 2 26.45 -3.93 3.25
C LEU A 2 25.12 -3.29 3.71
N LEU A 3 24.10 -3.33 2.84
CA LEU A 3 22.71 -3.59 3.24
C LEU A 3 21.97 -4.34 2.11
N GLN A 4 22.61 -5.38 1.57
CA GLN A 4 21.92 -6.49 0.92
C GLN A 4 21.60 -7.50 2.02
N ARG A 5 20.33 -7.65 2.39
CA ARG A 5 19.79 -8.83 3.09
C ARG A 5 18.27 -8.70 3.19
N ASP A 6 17.60 -9.37 2.26
CA ASP A 6 16.29 -10.02 2.38
C ASP A 6 15.17 -9.22 3.08
N PHE A 7 14.44 -8.43 2.28
CA PHE A 7 13.26 -7.66 2.71
C PHE A 7 11.97 -8.49 2.89
N VAL A 8 12.04 -9.82 2.80
CA VAL A 8 10.85 -10.70 2.84
C VAL A 8 10.29 -10.86 4.27
N GLY A 9 11.01 -10.46 5.32
CA GLY A 9 10.68 -10.83 6.70
C GLY A 9 10.35 -9.74 7.73
N THR A 10 10.35 -8.44 7.42
CA THR A 10 10.28 -7.40 8.49
C THR A 10 9.19 -6.37 8.31
N ARG A 11 7.98 -6.72 8.77
CA ARG A 11 6.81 -5.83 8.91
C ARG A 11 7.10 -4.55 9.73
N TYR A 12 8.11 -4.57 10.60
CA TYR A 12 8.44 -3.47 11.52
C TYR A 12 9.69 -2.65 11.15
N ARG A 13 10.58 -3.16 10.28
CA ARG A 13 11.82 -2.40 9.96
C ARG A 13 11.52 -1.16 9.13
N ILE A 14 10.61 -1.24 8.17
CA ILE A 14 10.32 -0.13 7.25
C ILE A 14 9.67 1.06 8.01
N GLN A 15 8.87 0.78 9.05
CA GLN A 15 8.23 1.81 9.90
C GLN A 15 9.26 2.70 10.59
N ILE A 16 10.28 2.08 11.16
CA ILE A 16 11.33 2.75 11.92
C ILE A 16 12.17 3.63 10.98
N TYR A 17 12.41 3.18 9.75
CA TYR A 17 13.15 3.98 8.77
C TYR A 17 12.42 5.25 8.34
N LEU A 18 11.10 5.21 8.14
CA LEU A 18 10.33 6.41 7.76
C LEU A 18 10.36 7.49 8.85
N LEU A 19 10.22 7.10 10.11
CA LEU A 19 10.34 8.01 11.26
C LEU A 19 11.77 8.58 11.42
N LEU A 20 12.79 7.76 11.19
CA LEU A 20 14.18 8.20 11.25
C LEU A 20 14.57 9.13 10.09
N LEU A 21 14.02 8.93 8.89
CA LEU A 21 14.32 9.78 7.74
C LEU A 21 13.68 11.16 7.84
N ASP A 22 12.47 11.24 8.41
CA ASP A 22 11.79 12.51 8.73
C ASP A 22 12.61 13.35 9.71
N SER A 23 13.00 12.75 10.84
CA SER A 23 13.82 13.41 11.86
C SER A 23 15.21 13.85 11.40
N LEU A 24 15.73 13.28 10.29
CA LEU A 24 17.02 13.64 9.70
C LEU A 24 16.91 14.72 8.60
N GLY A 25 15.71 15.23 8.29
CA GLY A 25 15.51 16.23 7.24
C GLY A 25 15.92 15.74 5.84
N ARG A 26 15.95 14.41 5.63
CA ARG A 26 16.35 13.83 4.35
C ARG A 26 15.16 13.80 3.40
N ALA A 27 15.24 14.59 2.34
CA ALA A 27 14.21 14.82 1.32
C ALA A 27 13.76 13.59 0.49
N ARG A 28 14.14 12.35 0.84
CA ARG A 28 13.82 11.15 0.06
C ARG A 28 13.37 10.00 0.94
N ASN A 29 12.06 9.87 1.11
CA ASN A 29 11.43 8.72 1.74
C ASN A 29 11.07 7.70 0.67
N GLN A 30 12.00 6.80 0.38
CA GLN A 30 11.86 5.75 -0.64
C GLN A 30 11.63 4.39 0.02
N VAL A 31 10.65 3.65 -0.48
CA VAL A 31 10.43 2.23 -0.17
C VAL A 31 10.83 1.42 -1.39
N TRP A 32 11.76 0.49 -1.19
CA TRP A 32 12.30 -0.35 -2.24
C TRP A 32 11.57 -1.69 -2.31
N LYS A 33 11.18 -2.08 -3.52
CA LYS A 33 10.48 -3.33 -3.85
C LYS A 33 11.14 -4.02 -5.04
N ASP A 34 10.61 -5.17 -5.41
CA ASP A 34 10.97 -5.97 -6.59
C ASP A 34 10.11 -5.67 -7.83
N VAL A 35 9.15 -4.77 -7.72
CA VAL A 35 8.25 -4.31 -8.79
C VAL A 35 8.34 -2.79 -8.98
N ASP A 36 7.97 -2.32 -10.17
CA ASP A 36 8.01 -0.91 -10.61
C ASP A 36 6.96 -0.01 -9.92
N GLY A 37 6.80 -0.12 -8.60
CA GLY A 37 5.86 0.66 -7.79
C GLY A 37 4.63 -0.13 -7.33
N VAL A 38 3.53 0.58 -7.07
CA VAL A 38 2.20 -0.01 -6.87
C VAL A 38 1.57 -0.24 -8.24
N LEU A 39 1.07 -1.44 -8.48
CA LEU A 39 0.53 -1.85 -9.77
C LEU A 39 -1.01 -1.84 -9.77
N THR A 40 -1.62 -1.78 -10.96
CA THR A 40 -3.08 -1.84 -11.16
C THR A 40 -3.69 -3.18 -10.75
N CYS A 41 -2.89 -4.25 -10.70
CA CYS A 41 -3.26 -5.57 -10.22
C CYS A 41 -1.98 -6.40 -9.99
N ASP A 42 -2.10 -7.61 -9.44
CA ASP A 42 -0.96 -8.51 -9.27
C ASP A 42 -0.41 -8.96 -10.65
N PRO A 43 0.88 -8.69 -10.96
CA PRO A 43 1.49 -9.06 -12.24
C PRO A 43 1.60 -10.58 -12.43
N ASN A 44 1.59 -11.36 -11.34
CA ASN A 44 1.60 -12.83 -11.42
C ASN A 44 0.24 -13.38 -11.85
N ILE A 45 -0.84 -12.62 -11.64
CA ILE A 45 -2.20 -12.97 -12.07
C ILE A 45 -2.47 -12.42 -13.47
N TYR A 46 -2.03 -11.20 -13.75
CA TYR A 46 -2.25 -10.53 -15.03
C TYR A 46 -1.00 -9.79 -15.52
N SER A 47 -0.43 -10.27 -16.62
CA SER A 47 0.85 -9.80 -17.16
C SER A 47 0.86 -8.36 -17.68
N HIS A 48 -0.31 -7.79 -18.02
CA HIS A 48 -0.42 -6.39 -18.46
C HIS A 48 -0.73 -5.41 -17.31
N ALA A 49 -0.39 -5.78 -16.08
CA ALA A 49 -0.43 -4.87 -14.94
C ALA A 49 0.42 -3.61 -15.22
N LYS A 50 -0.11 -2.44 -14.90
CA LYS A 50 0.57 -1.15 -15.12
C LYS A 50 0.94 -0.52 -13.79
N THR A 51 2.03 0.24 -13.77
CA THR A 51 2.37 1.09 -12.62
C THR A 51 1.35 2.20 -12.47
N VAL A 52 0.86 2.40 -11.25
CA VAL A 52 0.06 3.56 -10.88
C VAL A 52 1.03 4.67 -10.49
N PRO A 53 1.06 5.82 -11.19
CA PRO A 53 2.08 6.85 -10.99
C PRO A 53 1.95 7.59 -9.66
N ASP A 54 0.71 7.85 -9.23
CA ASP A 54 0.38 8.60 -8.02
C ASP A 54 -0.79 7.97 -7.26
N LEU A 55 -0.68 7.97 -5.94
CA LEU A 55 -1.69 7.45 -5.02
C LEU A 55 -1.77 8.32 -3.78
N THR A 56 -2.93 8.29 -3.14
CA THR A 56 -3.08 8.87 -1.80
C THR A 56 -2.69 7.87 -0.71
N PHE A 57 -2.31 8.36 0.48
CA PHE A 57 -2.10 7.49 1.64
C PHE A 57 -3.31 6.60 1.95
N GLU A 58 -4.53 7.12 1.74
CA GLU A 58 -5.77 6.39 1.98
C GLU A 58 -5.94 5.24 0.99
N GLU A 59 -5.76 5.48 -0.31
CA GLU A 59 -5.82 4.44 -1.33
C GLU A 59 -4.81 3.32 -1.07
N VAL A 60 -3.58 3.68 -0.73
CA VAL A 60 -2.53 2.69 -0.42
C VAL A 60 -2.88 1.87 0.82
N THR A 61 -3.44 2.52 1.84
CA THR A 61 -3.84 1.85 3.09
C THR A 61 -4.95 0.84 2.83
N GLU A 62 -5.95 1.20 2.02
CA GLU A 62 -7.04 0.30 1.63
C GLU A 62 -6.52 -0.87 0.78
N LEU A 63 -5.73 -0.59 -0.26
CA LEU A 63 -5.13 -1.64 -1.09
C LEU A 63 -4.33 -2.63 -0.24
N ALA A 64 -3.52 -2.11 0.69
CA ALA A 64 -2.75 -2.91 1.63
C ALA A 64 -3.62 -3.75 2.55
N TYR A 65 -4.72 -3.19 3.06
CA TYR A 65 -5.68 -3.89 3.91
C TYR A 65 -6.33 -5.07 3.20
N PHE A 66 -6.71 -4.90 1.93
CA PHE A 66 -7.31 -5.97 1.13
C PHE A 66 -6.32 -7.03 0.63
N GLY A 67 -5.01 -6.78 0.72
CA GLY A 67 -3.98 -7.78 0.45
C GLY A 67 -2.96 -7.42 -0.62
N ALA A 68 -2.94 -6.18 -1.10
CA ALA A 68 -1.84 -5.71 -1.94
C ALA A 68 -0.54 -5.73 -1.12
N GLN A 69 0.38 -6.65 -1.44
CA GLN A 69 1.61 -6.89 -0.66
C GLN A 69 2.69 -5.81 -0.82
N VAL A 70 2.30 -4.60 -1.23
CA VAL A 70 3.25 -3.52 -1.51
C VAL A 70 3.60 -2.77 -0.22
N LEU A 71 2.65 -2.44 0.63
CA LEU A 71 2.91 -1.66 1.85
C LEU A 71 2.06 -2.19 3.00
N HIS A 72 2.53 -2.09 4.23
CA HIS A 72 1.71 -2.42 5.41
C HIS A 72 0.97 -1.15 5.86
N PRO A 73 -0.34 -1.21 6.18
CA PRO A 73 -1.15 -0.03 6.51
C PRO A 73 -0.55 0.86 7.60
N GLN A 74 0.02 0.24 8.64
CA GLN A 74 0.64 0.96 9.76
C GLN A 74 1.80 1.87 9.32
N LEU A 75 2.51 1.53 8.23
CA LEU A 75 3.64 2.31 7.70
C LEU A 75 3.22 3.68 7.19
N MET A 76 1.96 3.81 6.76
CA MET A 76 1.44 5.04 6.18
C MET A 76 0.99 6.05 7.24
N ILE A 77 0.73 5.62 8.48
CA ILE A 77 0.23 6.49 9.56
C ILE A 77 1.17 7.66 9.84
N PRO A 78 2.47 7.46 10.16
CA PRO A 78 3.37 8.58 10.45
C PRO A 78 3.64 9.43 9.21
N ALA A 79 3.70 8.81 8.02
CA ALA A 79 3.88 9.54 6.77
C ALA A 79 2.68 10.46 6.48
N ARG A 80 1.46 9.99 6.75
CA ARG A 80 0.23 10.77 6.62
C ARG A 80 0.16 11.91 7.64
N GLU A 81 0.51 11.65 8.90
CA GLU A 81 0.47 12.64 9.99
C GLU A 81 1.52 13.74 9.79
N GLY A 82 2.73 13.39 9.36
CA GLY A 82 3.80 14.33 9.06
C GLY A 82 3.71 14.98 7.65
N ASP A 83 2.70 14.64 6.86
CA ASP A 83 2.57 15.04 5.45
C ASP A 83 3.81 14.74 4.59
N ILE A 84 4.41 13.59 4.88
CA ILE A 84 5.68 13.14 4.32
C ILE A 84 5.40 12.32 3.06
N THR A 85 5.73 12.88 1.89
CA THR A 85 5.61 12.13 0.62
C THR A 85 6.49 10.88 0.61
N VAL A 86 5.94 9.76 0.16
CA VAL A 86 6.64 8.47 0.07
C VAL A 86 6.71 8.02 -1.37
N ARG A 87 7.83 7.46 -1.82
CA ARG A 87 7.96 6.90 -3.17
C ARG A 87 8.25 5.40 -3.10
N VAL A 88 7.52 4.59 -3.88
CA VAL A 88 7.79 3.16 -4.04
C VAL A 88 8.61 2.96 -5.31
N GLU A 89 9.82 2.41 -5.19
CA GLU A 89 10.77 2.21 -6.30
C GLU A 89 11.16 0.74 -6.44
N ASN A 90 11.60 0.35 -7.64
CA ASN A 90 12.10 -0.99 -7.92
C ASN A 90 13.62 -1.08 -7.75
N SER A 91 14.05 -2.01 -6.91
CA SER A 91 15.47 -2.31 -6.64
C SER A 91 16.19 -2.88 -7.87
N TYR A 92 15.46 -3.55 -8.75
CA TYR A 92 16.00 -4.13 -10.00
C TYR A 92 15.94 -3.15 -11.18
N ASN A 93 15.15 -2.09 -11.08
CA ASN A 93 14.95 -1.12 -12.15
C ASN A 93 14.97 0.33 -11.60
N CYS A 94 16.16 0.84 -11.33
CA CYS A 94 16.37 2.19 -10.79
C CYS A 94 15.95 3.33 -11.75
N LYS A 95 15.59 3.02 -13.00
CA LYS A 95 15.10 4.02 -13.97
C LYS A 95 13.58 4.13 -13.97
N ALA A 96 12.87 3.19 -13.35
CA ALA A 96 11.42 3.28 -13.20
C ALA A 96 11.06 4.51 -12.35
N LEU A 97 10.02 5.23 -12.76
CA LEU A 97 9.48 6.35 -11.98
C LEU A 97 8.90 5.89 -10.63
N GLY A 98 8.41 4.64 -10.59
CA GLY A 98 7.74 4.07 -9.43
C GLY A 98 6.37 4.69 -9.18
N THR A 99 5.95 4.69 -7.92
CA THR A 99 4.69 5.30 -7.47
C THR A 99 4.95 6.33 -6.40
N LEU A 100 4.42 7.54 -6.59
CA LEU A 100 4.44 8.59 -5.58
C LEU A 100 3.17 8.52 -4.71
N ILE A 101 3.36 8.54 -3.40
CA ILE A 101 2.28 8.51 -2.42
C ILE A 101 2.23 9.87 -1.71
N THR A 102 1.10 10.55 -1.82
CA THR A 102 0.87 11.89 -1.27
C THR A 102 -0.41 11.93 -0.44
N ARG A 103 -0.70 13.08 0.19
CA ARG A 103 -1.95 13.27 0.93
C ARG A 103 -3.16 13.39 0.03
N GLN A 104 -3.00 14.07 -1.10
CA GLN A 104 -4.05 14.33 -2.09
C GLN A 104 -3.46 14.25 -3.49
N ARG A 105 -4.30 13.87 -4.46
CA ARG A 105 -3.98 13.85 -5.89
C ARG A 105 -5.21 14.26 -6.70
N ASP A 106 -5.01 14.65 -7.95
CA ASP A 106 -6.11 14.99 -8.85
C ASP A 106 -6.83 13.70 -9.31
N ILE A 107 -8.05 13.50 -8.84
CA ILE A 107 -8.87 12.32 -9.13
C ILE A 107 -9.82 12.52 -10.31
N ASN A 108 -9.83 13.69 -10.97
CA ASN A 108 -10.84 14.02 -11.99
C ASN A 108 -10.87 13.05 -13.19
N LYS A 109 -9.80 12.30 -13.43
CA LYS A 109 -9.69 11.33 -14.54
C LYS A 109 -9.59 9.87 -14.08
N VAL A 110 -9.60 9.61 -12.77
CA VAL A 110 -9.34 8.28 -12.24
C VAL A 110 -10.64 7.66 -11.76
N VAL A 111 -11.14 6.71 -12.54
CA VAL A 111 -12.35 5.92 -12.19
C VAL A 111 -11.98 4.65 -11.41
N LEU A 112 -10.83 4.05 -11.75
CA LEU A 112 -10.34 2.83 -11.13
C LEU A 112 -8.83 2.92 -10.96
N THR A 113 -8.37 2.66 -9.74
CA THR A 113 -6.95 2.76 -9.37
C THR A 113 -6.25 1.41 -9.45
N SER A 114 -6.74 0.41 -8.71
CA SER A 114 -6.14 -0.92 -8.67
C SER A 114 -7.17 -1.97 -8.22
N ILE A 115 -6.95 -3.23 -8.61
CA ILE A 115 -7.77 -4.39 -8.27
C ILE A 115 -6.92 -5.34 -7.42
N VAL A 116 -7.46 -5.74 -6.27
CA VAL A 116 -6.80 -6.67 -5.34
C VAL A 116 -7.63 -7.94 -5.22
N LEU A 117 -6.96 -9.09 -5.30
CA LEU A 117 -7.55 -10.40 -5.07
C LEU A 117 -7.10 -10.93 -3.71
N LYS A 118 -8.06 -11.26 -2.84
CA LYS A 118 -7.81 -11.98 -1.58
C LYS A 118 -8.33 -13.40 -1.66
N SER A 119 -7.41 -14.35 -1.81
CA SER A 119 -7.73 -15.78 -1.83
C SER A 119 -7.93 -16.33 -0.41
N ASN A 120 -8.57 -17.50 -0.30
CA ASN A 120 -8.79 -18.22 0.97
C ASN A 120 -9.63 -17.44 2.01
N VAL A 121 -10.67 -16.73 1.53
CA VAL A 121 -11.65 -16.09 2.40
C VAL A 121 -12.83 -17.04 2.63
N THR A 122 -13.20 -17.26 3.89
CA THR A 122 -14.39 -18.02 4.26
C THR A 122 -15.54 -17.06 4.56
N MET A 123 -16.62 -17.17 3.81
CA MET A 123 -17.85 -16.44 4.09
C MET A 123 -18.69 -17.26 5.08
N LEU A 124 -18.98 -16.69 6.25
CA LEU A 124 -19.96 -17.23 7.19
C LEU A 124 -21.23 -16.42 7.09
N ASP A 125 -22.34 -17.10 6.78
CA ASP A 125 -23.68 -16.53 6.88
C ASP A 125 -24.34 -17.07 8.16
N ILE A 126 -24.83 -16.16 9.00
CA ILE A 126 -25.45 -16.48 10.29
C ILE A 126 -26.90 -16.01 10.24
N VAL A 127 -27.81 -16.97 10.12
CA VAL A 127 -29.25 -16.70 10.11
C VAL A 127 -29.87 -17.14 11.43
N SER A 128 -30.65 -16.25 12.06
CA SER A 128 -31.37 -16.54 13.29
C SER A 128 -32.81 -16.06 13.20
N THR A 129 -33.77 -16.91 13.58
CA THR A 129 -35.19 -16.56 13.67
C THR A 129 -35.46 -15.50 14.76
N ARG A 130 -34.53 -15.28 15.69
CA ARG A 130 -34.62 -14.23 16.73
C ARG A 130 -34.12 -12.85 16.28
N MET A 131 -33.54 -12.71 15.08
CA MET A 131 -33.19 -11.39 14.52
C MET A 131 -34.41 -10.64 13.97
N LEU A 132 -35.52 -11.35 13.73
CA LEU A 132 -36.85 -10.76 13.52
C LEU A 132 -37.46 -10.42 14.89
N GLY A 133 -37.22 -9.20 15.39
CA GLY A 133 -37.92 -8.71 16.60
C GLY A 133 -37.15 -7.78 17.54
N ILE A 134 -35.88 -7.45 17.29
CA ILE A 134 -35.08 -6.62 18.22
C ILE A 134 -35.24 -5.10 17.95
N PHE A 135 -36.00 -4.69 16.93
CA PHE A 135 -36.28 -3.26 16.65
C PHE A 135 -37.56 -2.71 17.31
N TYR A 136 -38.22 -3.45 18.19
CA TYR A 136 -39.40 -2.97 18.92
C TYR A 136 -39.30 -3.32 20.41
N ILE A 137 -38.52 -2.56 21.17
CA ILE A 137 -38.73 -2.33 22.62
C ILE A 137 -38.31 -0.89 22.93
#